data_AF-A0A3A4VGN4-F1
#
_entry.id   AF-A0A3A4VGN4-F1
#
_cell.length_a   1.000
_cell.length_b   1.000
_cell.length_c   1.000
_cell.angle_alpha   90.00
_cell.angle_beta   90.00
_cell.angle_gamma   90.00
#
_symmetry.space_group_name_H-M   'P 1'
#
loop_
_entity.id
_entity.type
_entity.pdbx_description
1 polymer ?
#
loop_
_entity_poly.entity_id
_entity_poly.type
_entity_poly.pdbx_seq_one_letter_code
_entity_poly.pdbx_strand_id
1 'polypeptide(L)'
;MNVHIVLKKNVAANPATKQEVLNRLAALGMTAINQQRLERYGIVSGDLPEEQLDALQNVGGIEAFRRDGTKHASNPSRRPDLGPNPTEGDEFFQRLSEGAKRAYE
;
A
#
# COMPACT_ATOMS: atom_id res chain seq x y z
N MET A 1 0.52 10.21 -8.50
CA MET A 1 0.68 8.74 -8.67
C MET A 1 -0.04 8.04 -7.53
N ASN A 2 -0.73 6.93 -7.77
CA ASN A 2 -1.42 6.22 -6.69
C ASN A 2 -0.42 5.42 -5.83
N VAL A 3 -0.49 5.61 -4.51
CA VAL A 3 0.36 4.95 -3.53
C VAL A 3 -0.51 4.36 -2.43
N HIS A 4 -0.20 3.12 -2.07
CA HIS A 4 -0.79 2.40 -0.94
C HIS A 4 0.22 2.31 0.20
N ILE A 5 -0.11 2.87 1.35
CA ILE A 5 0.76 2.95 2.52
C ILE A 5 0.11 2.13 3.63
N VAL A 6 0.87 1.21 4.21
CA VAL A 6 0.50 0.41 5.38
C VAL A 6 1.11 1.06 6.60
N LEU A 7 0.27 1.40 7.58
CA LEU A 7 0.73 1.94 8.86
C LEU A 7 1.13 0.82 9.81
N LYS A 8 2.12 1.08 10.68
CA LYS A 8 2.47 0.15 11.78
C LYS A 8 1.26 -0.13 12.64
N LYS A 9 1.08 -1.36 13.12
CA LYS A 9 -0.07 -1.75 13.98
C LYS A 9 -0.29 -0.81 15.17
N ASN A 10 0.79 -0.39 15.85
CA ASN A 10 0.70 0.53 16.98
C ASN A 10 0.20 1.93 16.58
N VAL A 11 0.51 2.37 15.37
CA VAL A 11 0.06 3.65 14.81
C VAL A 11 -1.37 3.55 14.30
N ALA A 12 -1.73 2.44 13.66
CA ALA A 12 -3.09 2.18 13.20
C ALA A 12 -4.09 2.02 14.36
N ALA A 13 -3.64 1.48 15.49
CA ALA A 13 -4.45 1.30 16.70
C ALA A 13 -4.64 2.61 17.49
N ASN A 14 -3.69 3.55 17.42
CA ASN A 14 -3.75 4.81 18.16
C ASN A 14 -4.20 5.98 17.28
N PRO A 15 -5.38 6.59 17.54
CA PRO A 15 -5.94 7.65 16.69
C PRO A 15 -5.09 8.92 16.69
N ALA A 16 -4.40 9.26 17.79
CA ALA A 16 -3.57 10.46 17.85
C ALA A 16 -2.35 10.34 16.91
N THR A 17 -1.65 9.21 16.96
CA THR A 17 -0.52 8.94 16.06
C THR A 17 -0.96 8.74 14.61
N LYS A 18 -2.14 8.14 14.39
CA LYS A 18 -2.73 8.02 13.05
C LYS A 18 -2.95 9.39 12.43
N GLN A 19 -3.55 10.32 13.17
CA GLN A 19 -3.79 11.67 12.69
C GLN A 19 -2.47 12.41 12.41
N GLU A 20 -1.45 12.22 13.24
CA GLU A 20 -0.12 12.80 13.01
C GLU A 20 0.49 12.31 11.69
N VAL A 21 0.43 11.01 11.41
CA VAL A 21 0.93 10.45 10.14
C VAL A 21 0.11 10.97 8.97
N LEU A 22 -1.21 11.05 9.07
CA LEU A 22 -2.04 11.63 8.01
C LEU A 22 -1.71 13.10 7.74
N ASN A 23 -1.46 13.90 8.78
CA ASN A 23 -1.06 15.30 8.61
C ASN A 23 0.31 15.40 7.92
N ARG A 24 1.26 14.53 8.26
CA ARG A 24 2.55 14.46 7.55
C ARG A 24 2.37 14.07 6.09
N LEU A 25 1.52 13.07 5.81
CA LEU A 25 1.21 12.65 4.43
C LEU A 25 0.53 13.77 3.64
N ALA A 26 -0.41 14.49 4.24
CA ALA A 26 -1.05 15.66 3.62
C ALA A 26 -0.03 16.78 3.34
N ALA A 27 0.93 17.01 4.25
CA ALA A 27 2.00 17.98 4.04
C ALA A 27 2.96 17.59 2.90
N LEU A 28 3.12 16.29 2.63
CA LEU A 28 3.82 15.76 1.45
C LEU A 28 2.98 15.85 0.17
N GLY A 29 1.79 16.46 0.21
CA GLY A 29 0.89 16.59 -0.93
C GLY A 29 0.07 15.34 -1.23
N MET A 30 -0.09 14.43 -0.25
CA MET A 30 -0.96 13.27 -0.43
C MET A 30 -2.44 13.72 -0.47
N THR A 31 -3.12 13.34 -1.54
CA THR A 31 -4.54 13.68 -1.77
C THR A 31 -5.36 12.42 -2.08
N ALA A 32 -6.68 12.56 -2.18
CA ALA A 32 -7.60 11.44 -2.47
C ALA A 32 -7.50 10.26 -1.48
N ILE A 33 -7.29 10.57 -0.18
CA ILE A 33 -7.13 9.55 0.86
C ILE A 33 -8.43 8.75 1.04
N ASN A 34 -8.36 7.43 0.83
CA ASN A 34 -9.47 6.53 1.11
C ASN A 34 -9.61 6.25 2.62
N GLN A 35 -10.47 7.03 3.29
CA GLN A 35 -10.70 6.93 4.74
C GLN A 35 -11.25 5.56 5.17
N GLN A 36 -12.10 4.93 4.36
CA GLN A 36 -12.70 3.63 4.71
C GLN A 36 -11.63 2.52 4.82
N ARG A 37 -10.62 2.53 3.94
CA ARG A 37 -9.50 1.57 4.01
C ARG A 37 -8.57 1.84 5.19
N LEU A 38 -8.38 3.12 5.52
CA LEU A 38 -7.59 3.53 6.67
C LEU A 38 -8.20 3.06 7.99
N GLU A 39 -9.52 3.21 8.15
CA GLU A 39 -10.21 2.81 9.37
C GLU A 39 -10.27 1.29 9.53
N ARG A 40 -10.55 0.57 8.44
CA ARG A 40 -10.78 -0.88 8.48
C ARG A 40 -9.50 -1.72 8.45
N TYR A 41 -8.47 -1.24 7.76
CA TYR A 41 -7.24 -2.01 7.50
C TYR A 41 -5.96 -1.29 7.92
N GLY A 42 -6.02 -0.01 8.32
CA GLY A 42 -4.83 0.79 8.59
C GLY A 42 -4.03 1.13 7.32
N ILE A 43 -4.68 1.11 6.16
CA ILE A 43 -4.04 1.35 4.86
C ILE A 43 -4.47 2.73 4.33
N VAL A 44 -3.51 3.63 4.16
CA VAL A 44 -3.70 4.93 3.49
C VAL A 44 -3.47 4.75 2.00
N SER A 45 -4.50 4.90 1.18
CA SER A 45 -4.37 4.88 -0.29
C SER A 45 -4.74 6.25 -0.84
N GLY A 46 -3.92 6.81 -1.73
CA GLY A 46 -4.14 8.14 -2.27
C GLY A 46 -3.14 8.49 -3.36
N ASP A 47 -3.27 9.69 -3.91
CA ASP A 47 -2.33 10.22 -4.89
C ASP A 47 -1.21 10.99 -4.18
N LEU A 48 0.03 10.65 -4.51
CA LEU A 48 1.22 11.36 -4.03
C LEU A 48 2.11 11.74 -5.23
N PRO A 49 2.75 12.92 -5.21
CA PRO A 49 3.78 13.28 -6.19
C PRO A 49 5.03 12.40 -6.04
N GLU A 50 5.64 12.05 -7.18
CA GLU A 50 6.76 11.10 -7.24
C GLU A 50 8.00 11.59 -6.47
N GLU A 51 8.24 12.90 -6.46
CA GLU A 51 9.33 13.56 -5.72
C GLU A 51 9.25 13.33 -4.20
N GLN A 52 8.06 13.02 -3.67
CA GLN A 52 7.83 12.82 -2.24
C GLN A 52 7.85 11.35 -1.82
N LEU A 53 8.09 10.42 -2.76
CA LEU A 53 8.21 8.99 -2.46
C LEU A 53 9.41 8.68 -1.55
N ASP A 54 10.52 9.38 -1.74
CA ASP A 54 11.69 9.22 -0.89
C ASP A 54 11.43 9.77 0.52
N ALA A 55 10.64 10.85 0.60
CA ALA A 55 10.20 11.40 1.87
C ALA A 55 9.27 10.45 2.65
N LEU A 56 8.46 9.63 1.96
CA LEU A 56 7.63 8.60 2.61
C LEU A 56 8.46 7.60 3.42
N GLN A 57 9.64 7.20 2.92
CA GLN A 57 10.53 6.28 3.64
C GLN A 57 10.97 6.84 5.00
N ASN A 58 10.99 8.18 5.11
CA ASN A 58 11.38 8.90 6.31
C ASN A 58 10.19 9.22 7.24
N VAL A 59 8.95 8.92 6.84
CA VAL A 59 7.77 9.15 7.68
C VAL A 59 7.70 8.08 8.76
N GLY A 60 8.01 8.49 10.00
CA GLY A 60 7.87 7.65 11.18
C GLY A 60 6.42 7.15 11.35
N GLY A 61 6.25 5.83 11.38
CA GLY A 61 4.94 5.20 11.56
C GLY A 61 4.41 4.44 10.35
N ILE A 62 5.07 4.58 9.19
CA ILE A 62 4.84 3.70 8.04
C ILE A 62 5.53 2.36 8.27
N GLU A 63 4.83 1.28 7.96
CA GLU A 63 5.36 -0.09 7.98
C GLU A 63 5.85 -0.49 6.58
N ALA A 64 5.05 -0.20 5.55
CA ALA A 64 5.40 -0.44 4.17
C ALA A 64 4.62 0.52 3.26
N PHE A 65 5.11 0.76 2.04
CA PHE A 65 4.33 1.42 1.00
C PHE A 65 4.56 0.79 -0.36
N ARG A 66 3.55 0.84 -1.22
CA ARG A 66 3.57 0.32 -2.59
C ARG A 66 3.11 1.43 -3.53
N ARG A 67 3.92 1.73 -4.53
CA ARG A 67 3.51 2.52 -5.69
C ARG A 67 2.65 1.68 -6.62
N ASP A 68 1.48 2.16 -6.99
CA ASP A 68 0.73 1.65 -8.12
C ASP A 68 1.42 2.18 -9.38
N GLY A 69 2.54 1.52 -9.74
CA GLY A 69 3.17 1.72 -11.03
C GLY A 69 2.17 1.26 -12.08
N THR A 70 1.85 2.15 -13.02
CA THR A 70 1.19 1.88 -14.28
C THR A 70 1.28 0.41 -14.65
N LYS A 71 0.11 -0.23 -14.82
CA LYS A 71 0.01 -1.44 -15.63
C LYS A 71 0.91 -1.24 -16.84
N HIS A 72 1.94 -2.08 -16.89
CA HIS A 72 2.75 -2.37 -18.04
C HIS A 72 1.82 -2.45 -19.28
N ALA A 73 1.74 -1.37 -20.05
CA ALA A 73 1.18 -1.43 -21.39
C ALA A 73 2.27 -2.05 -22.26
N SER A 74 2.30 -3.39 -22.32
CA SER A 74 2.86 -4.18 -23.42
C SER A 74 2.63 -5.66 -23.18
N ASN A 75 1.57 -6.22 -23.78
CA ASN A 75 1.67 -7.58 -24.27
C ASN A 75 1.16 -7.66 -25.72
N PRO A 76 1.92 -7.18 -26.72
CA PRO A 76 1.72 -7.59 -28.09
C PRO A 76 2.47 -8.91 -28.31
N SER A 77 1.76 -10.03 -28.17
CA SER A 77 2.15 -11.33 -28.73
C SER A 77 3.54 -11.89 -28.33
N ARG A 78 3.64 -12.73 -27.28
CA ARG A 78 4.69 -13.77 -27.23
C ARG A 78 4.36 -14.96 -26.31
N ARG A 79 3.90 -16.01 -27.00
CA ARG A 79 4.04 -17.48 -26.77
C ARG A 79 3.55 -18.12 -25.45
N PRO A 80 2.71 -19.17 -25.54
CA PRO A 80 2.38 -20.06 -24.44
C PRO A 80 3.41 -21.19 -24.38
N ASP A 81 4.36 -21.19 -23.44
CA ASP A 81 5.00 -22.47 -23.04
C ASP A 81 5.83 -22.46 -21.74
N LEU A 82 6.07 -21.33 -21.08
CA LEU A 82 6.78 -21.33 -19.80
C LEU A 82 5.90 -20.65 -18.76
N GLY A 83 5.42 -21.47 -17.81
CA GLY A 83 4.49 -21.07 -16.76
C GLY A 83 5.00 -19.86 -15.96
N PRO A 84 4.08 -19.07 -15.38
CA PRO A 84 4.47 -17.88 -14.62
C PRO A 84 5.31 -18.32 -13.42
N ASN A 85 6.57 -17.87 -13.40
CA ASN A 85 7.40 -17.89 -12.21
C ASN A 85 6.68 -17.05 -11.15
N PRO A 86 6.32 -17.59 -9.98
CA PRO A 86 5.69 -16.80 -8.93
C PRO A 86 6.74 -15.81 -8.41
N THR A 87 6.52 -14.53 -8.68
CA THR A 87 7.27 -13.45 -8.03
C THR A 87 7.01 -13.56 -6.54
N GLU A 88 8.03 -13.85 -5.72
CA GLU A 88 7.94 -14.10 -4.26
C GLU A 88 7.11 -13.06 -3.47
N GLY A 89 6.96 -11.84 -4.03
CA GLY A 89 6.11 -10.80 -3.46
C GLY A 89 4.60 -11.08 -3.54
N ASP A 90 4.11 -11.80 -4.55
CA ASP A 90 2.66 -12.01 -4.74
C ASP A 90 2.11 -13.10 -3.80
N GLU A 91 2.92 -14.12 -3.49
CA GLU A 91 2.56 -15.19 -2.55
C GLU A 91 2.42 -14.68 -1.11
N PHE A 92 3.21 -13.68 -0.71
CA PHE A 92 3.13 -13.09 0.62
C PHE A 92 1.80 -12.38 0.86
N PHE A 93 1.36 -11.54 -0.09
CA PHE A 93 0.08 -10.83 0.03
C PHE A 93 -1.12 -11.75 -0.15
N GLN A 94 -1.02 -12.80 -0.98
CA GLN A 94 -2.05 -13.83 -1.09
C GLN A 94 -2.20 -14.61 0.24
N ARG A 95 -1.11 -15.06 0.86
CA ARG A 95 -1.15 -15.75 2.16
C ARG A 95 -1.73 -14.90 3.28
N LEU A 96 -1.41 -13.59 3.32
CA LEU A 96 -2.02 -12.67 4.29
C LEU A 96 -3.53 -12.51 4.06
N SER A 97 -3.97 -12.47 2.79
CA SER A 97 -5.39 -12.38 2.45
C SER A 97 -6.17 -13.66 2.78
N GLU A 98 -5.57 -14.84 2.62
CA GLU A 98 -6.19 -16.12 2.96
C GLU A 98 -6.22 -16.37 4.48
N GLY A 99 -5.16 -16.01 5.20
CA GLY A 99 -5.14 -16.09 6.66
C GLY A 99 -6.22 -15.22 7.30
N ALA A 100 -6.53 -14.06 6.71
CA ALA A 100 -7.60 -13.18 7.17
C ALA A 100 -9.01 -13.75 6.89
N LYS A 101 -9.17 -14.61 5.87
CA LYS A 101 -10.46 -15.25 5.54
C LYS A 101 -10.80 -16.41 6.48
N ARG A 102 -9.81 -17.23 6.87
CA ARG A 102 -10.00 -18.39 7.75
C ARG A 102 -10.27 -18.07 9.21
N ALA A 103 -10.00 -16.84 9.65
CA ALA A 103 -10.25 -16.42 11.04
C ALA A 103 -11.72 -16.00 11.29
N TYR A 104 -12.59 -16.08 10.28
CA TYR A 104 -13.98 -15.66 10.33
C TYR A 104 -14.98 -16.74 9.85
N GLU A 105 -14.58 -18.02 9.84
CA GLU A 105 -15.51 -19.17 9.81
C GLU A 105 -15.78 -19.70 11.23
#